data_AF-A0A8J2J114-F1
#
_entry.id   AF-A0A8J2J114-F1
#
_cell.length_a   1.000
_cell.length_b   1.000
_cell.length_c   1.000
_cell.angle_alpha   90.00
_cell.angle_beta   90.00
_cell.angle_gamma   90.00
#
_symmetry.space_group_name_H-M   'P 1'
#
loop_
_entity.id
_entity.type
_entity.pdbx_description
1 polymer ?
#
loop_
_entity_poly.entity_id
_entity_poly.type
_entity_poly.pdbx_seq_one_letter_code
_entity_poly.pdbx_strand_id
1 'polypeptide(L)'
;MAALTPILTPALLATIRKQPNLPHNTWYFITATTLSALNRPDELPKILRSAIEEGPSADGSGVPSRDEQLRISRRLREALLKASAVGGMPKTINALLSLKSATPEDLLDEAGTDAASPRYKDIYDTQPTQVLQRGQIFFESIYGKISRRIMGQMERSGAPDLGLLARLTYGYVLSNTDLLTPAETSFVLIASLIPQDVSTLLHSSKVNPQLKGHLRGALNGGASEDEVRAVRDIVIKICEASGMKRLEENAIGGWGWRSEVASV
;
A
#
# COMPACT_ATOMS: atom_id res chain seq x y z
N MET A 1 28.93 -9.88 2.95
CA MET A 1 27.86 -9.16 3.65
C MET A 1 27.08 -10.16 4.47
N ALA A 2 26.77 -9.85 5.74
CA ALA A 2 25.90 -10.71 6.53
C ALA A 2 24.50 -10.74 5.91
N ALA A 3 23.90 -11.93 5.80
CA ALA A 3 22.52 -12.06 5.35
C ALA A 3 21.60 -11.36 6.36
N LEU A 4 20.64 -10.56 5.87
CA LEU A 4 19.66 -9.92 6.74
C LEU A 4 18.78 -10.99 7.39
N THR A 5 18.47 -10.81 8.67
CA THR A 5 17.52 -11.70 9.36
C THR A 5 16.16 -11.63 8.65
N PRO A 6 15.58 -12.78 8.25
CA PRO A 6 14.26 -12.81 7.64
C PRO A 6 13.17 -12.36 8.62
N ILE A 7 12.31 -11.47 8.17
CA ILE A 7 11.07 -11.07 8.86
C ILE A 7 9.98 -12.10 8.54
N LEU A 8 9.87 -12.49 7.27
CA LEU A 8 8.76 -13.33 6.81
C LEU A 8 9.06 -14.82 7.04
N THR A 9 8.92 -15.28 8.28
CA THR A 9 9.02 -16.71 8.61
C THR A 9 7.86 -17.52 8.00
N PRO A 10 8.00 -18.84 7.78
CA PRO A 10 6.89 -19.68 7.33
C PRO A 10 5.66 -19.60 8.25
N ALA A 11 5.88 -19.53 9.57
CA ALA A 11 4.81 -19.40 10.55
C ALA A 11 4.07 -18.04 10.43
N LEU A 12 4.81 -16.95 10.23
CA LEU A 12 4.20 -15.63 10.02
C LEU A 12 3.41 -15.60 8.71
N LEU A 13 3.96 -16.15 7.62
CA LEU A 13 3.28 -16.22 6.34
C LEU A 13 1.98 -17.03 6.44
N ALA A 14 1.99 -18.18 7.11
CA ALA A 14 0.79 -18.97 7.37
C ALA A 14 -0.25 -18.20 8.20
N THR A 15 0.19 -17.42 9.19
CA THR A 15 -0.68 -16.57 10.00
C THR A 15 -1.33 -15.47 9.17
N ILE A 16 -0.57 -14.82 8.29
CA ILE A 16 -1.05 -13.77 7.37
C ILE A 16 -2.11 -14.35 6.42
N ARG A 17 -1.82 -15.50 5.79
CA ARG A 17 -2.74 -16.15 4.83
C ARG A 17 -4.04 -16.61 5.49
N LYS A 18 -4.01 -16.97 6.77
CA LYS A 18 -5.16 -17.43 7.55
C LYS A 18 -5.83 -16.32 8.36
N GLN A 19 -5.45 -15.05 8.17
CA GLN A 19 -6.04 -13.95 8.91
C GLN A 19 -7.55 -13.89 8.66
N PRO A 20 -8.40 -13.99 9.71
CA PRO A 20 -9.84 -13.87 9.57
C PRO A 20 -10.23 -12.51 8.99
N ASN A 21 -11.28 -12.51 8.15
CA ASN A 21 -11.83 -11.31 7.51
C ASN A 21 -10.86 -10.56 6.58
N LEU A 22 -9.69 -11.12 6.28
CA LEU A 22 -8.83 -10.55 5.24
C LEU A 22 -9.50 -10.78 3.88
N PRO A 23 -9.69 -9.74 3.04
CA PRO A 23 -10.28 -9.93 1.73
C PRO A 23 -9.44 -10.89 0.88
N HIS A 24 -10.11 -11.73 0.11
CA HIS A 24 -9.44 -12.67 -0.81
C HIS A 24 -8.49 -11.94 -1.75
N ASN A 25 -7.37 -12.58 -2.08
CA ASN A 25 -6.40 -12.07 -3.07
C ASN A 25 -5.80 -10.70 -2.68
N THR A 26 -5.66 -10.42 -1.38
CA THR A 26 -5.03 -9.18 -0.89
C THR A 26 -3.78 -9.36 -0.05
N TRP A 27 -3.61 -10.52 0.60
CA TRP A 27 -2.51 -10.75 1.54
C TRP A 27 -1.14 -10.44 0.95
N TYR A 28 -0.90 -10.83 -0.31
CA TYR A 28 0.41 -10.74 -0.94
C TYR A 28 0.82 -9.29 -1.18
N PHE A 29 -0.10 -8.43 -1.66
CA PHE A 29 0.26 -7.05 -1.97
C PHE A 29 0.27 -6.17 -0.71
N ILE A 30 -0.55 -6.49 0.30
CA ILE A 30 -0.47 -5.85 1.62
C ILE A 30 0.90 -6.15 2.25
N THR A 31 1.29 -7.43 2.27
CA THR A 31 2.57 -7.87 2.85
C THR A 31 3.76 -7.25 2.12
N ALA A 32 3.77 -7.27 0.78
CA ALA A 32 4.83 -6.66 -0.03
C ALA A 32 4.93 -5.15 0.17
N THR A 33 3.79 -4.46 0.28
CA THR A 33 3.74 -3.02 0.53
C THR A 33 4.32 -2.67 1.91
N THR A 34 3.96 -3.42 2.94
CA THR A 34 4.49 -3.24 4.30
C THR A 34 6.00 -3.48 4.34
N LEU A 35 6.50 -4.55 3.72
CA LEU A 35 7.94 -4.84 3.67
C LEU A 35 8.71 -3.80 2.85
N SER A 36 8.12 -3.29 1.76
CA SER A 36 8.68 -2.15 1.02
C SER A 36 8.82 -0.92 1.92
N ALA A 37 7.78 -0.57 2.69
CA ALA A 37 7.83 0.55 3.63
C ALA A 37 8.87 0.35 4.75
N LEU A 38 9.07 -0.89 5.21
CA LEU A 38 10.13 -1.30 6.16
C LEU A 38 11.53 -1.38 5.52
N ASN A 39 11.66 -1.04 4.23
CA ASN A 39 12.91 -1.12 3.47
C ASN A 39 13.50 -2.54 3.40
N ARG A 40 12.63 -3.53 3.16
CA ARG A 40 12.98 -4.97 3.02
C ARG A 40 12.61 -5.52 1.64
N PRO A 41 13.19 -4.97 0.56
CA PRO A 41 12.95 -5.46 -0.80
C PRO A 41 13.43 -6.91 -0.99
N ASP A 42 14.37 -7.38 -0.16
CA ASP A 42 14.92 -8.74 -0.17
C ASP A 42 13.85 -9.84 0.07
N GLU A 43 12.75 -9.51 0.74
CA GLU A 43 11.68 -10.45 1.09
C GLU A 43 10.61 -10.61 -0.02
N LEU A 44 10.53 -9.67 -0.97
CA LEU A 44 9.50 -9.64 -2.00
C LEU A 44 9.49 -10.86 -2.94
N PRO A 45 10.65 -11.40 -3.39
CA PRO A 45 10.71 -12.63 -4.16
C PRO A 45 9.94 -13.80 -3.53
N LYS A 46 10.01 -13.93 -2.21
CA LYS A 46 9.34 -15.01 -1.47
C LYS A 46 7.81 -14.86 -1.51
N ILE A 47 7.33 -13.63 -1.41
CA ILE A 47 5.89 -13.32 -1.47
C ILE A 47 5.34 -13.65 -2.84
N LEU A 48 6.04 -13.22 -3.91
CA LEU A 48 5.63 -13.50 -5.28
C LEU A 48 5.50 -14.99 -5.52
N ARG A 49 6.55 -15.77 -5.19
CA ARG A 49 6.54 -17.24 -5.37
C ARG A 49 5.38 -17.89 -4.62
N SER A 50 5.22 -17.60 -3.32
CA SER A 50 4.11 -18.16 -2.54
C SER A 50 2.74 -17.76 -3.11
N ALA A 51 2.59 -16.55 -3.66
CA ALA A 51 1.33 -16.13 -4.26
C ALA A 51 1.04 -16.81 -5.61
N ILE A 52 2.03 -17.02 -6.48
CA ILE A 52 1.83 -17.61 -7.81
C ILE A 52 1.92 -19.15 -7.83
N GLU A 53 2.58 -19.75 -6.84
CA GLU A 53 2.76 -21.22 -6.74
C GLU A 53 1.73 -21.86 -5.80
N GLU A 54 1.48 -21.25 -4.63
CA GLU A 54 0.56 -21.79 -3.61
C GLU A 54 -0.82 -21.08 -3.64
N GLY A 55 -0.95 -20.06 -4.49
CA GLY A 55 -2.15 -19.28 -4.65
C GLY A 55 -2.46 -18.29 -3.53
N PRO A 56 -3.54 -17.51 -3.70
CA PRO A 56 -3.90 -16.46 -2.76
C PRO A 56 -4.72 -16.95 -1.56
N SER A 57 -5.34 -18.13 -1.64
CA SER A 57 -6.17 -18.70 -0.58
C SER A 57 -5.39 -19.63 0.35
N ALA A 58 -5.80 -19.72 1.61
CA ALA A 58 -5.18 -20.60 2.60
C ALA A 58 -5.73 -22.04 2.58
N ASP A 59 -6.79 -22.29 1.80
CA ASP A 59 -7.50 -23.57 1.69
C ASP A 59 -6.83 -24.56 0.72
N GLY A 60 -5.75 -24.15 0.04
CA GLY A 60 -5.02 -25.03 -0.87
C GLY A 60 -5.75 -25.29 -2.17
N SER A 61 -6.39 -24.26 -2.75
CA SER A 61 -7.10 -24.28 -4.05
C SER A 61 -6.27 -24.71 -5.28
N GLY A 62 -5.10 -25.33 -5.10
CA GLY A 62 -4.15 -25.69 -6.13
C GLY A 62 -3.33 -24.50 -6.65
N VAL A 63 -2.38 -24.81 -7.54
CA VAL A 63 -1.58 -23.79 -8.23
C VAL A 63 -2.53 -22.91 -9.06
N PRO A 64 -2.47 -21.57 -8.91
CA PRO A 64 -3.28 -20.64 -9.71
C PRO A 64 -3.14 -20.88 -11.22
N SER A 65 -4.22 -20.64 -11.95
CA SER A 65 -4.16 -20.60 -13.41
C SER A 65 -3.16 -19.55 -13.88
N ARG A 66 -2.70 -19.70 -15.12
CA ARG A 66 -1.73 -18.76 -15.70
C ARG A 66 -2.22 -17.32 -15.69
N ASP A 67 -3.49 -17.11 -16.01
CA ASP A 67 -4.11 -15.78 -15.99
C ASP A 67 -4.18 -15.19 -14.58
N GLU A 68 -4.43 -16.02 -13.56
CA GLU A 68 -4.43 -15.58 -12.16
C GLU A 68 -3.02 -15.26 -11.67
N GLN A 69 -2.00 -16.02 -12.08
CA GLN A 69 -0.60 -15.67 -11.80
C GLN A 69 -0.23 -14.29 -12.39
N LEU A 70 -0.65 -14.03 -13.63
CA LEU A 70 -0.43 -12.72 -14.29
C LEU A 70 -1.17 -11.61 -13.55
N ARG A 71 -2.41 -11.86 -13.13
CA ARG A 71 -3.21 -10.93 -12.33
C ARG A 71 -2.54 -10.61 -10.98
N ILE A 72 -2.07 -11.61 -10.25
CA ILE A 72 -1.35 -11.47 -8.99
C ILE A 72 -0.08 -10.61 -9.18
N SER A 73 0.71 -10.93 -10.21
CA SER A 73 1.93 -10.19 -10.55
C SER A 73 1.65 -8.71 -10.85
N ARG A 74 0.64 -8.42 -11.67
CA ARG A 74 0.21 -7.04 -11.97
C ARG A 74 -0.30 -6.30 -10.73
N ARG A 75 -1.09 -6.96 -9.87
CA ARG A 75 -1.60 -6.37 -8.62
C ARG A 75 -0.48 -6.07 -7.61
N LEU A 76 0.54 -6.93 -7.52
CA LEU A 76 1.75 -6.66 -6.74
C LEU A 76 2.48 -5.40 -7.23
N ARG A 77 2.73 -5.30 -8.54
CA ARG A 77 3.36 -4.13 -9.15
C ARG A 77 2.54 -2.86 -8.91
N GLU A 78 1.23 -2.93 -9.12
CA GLU A 78 0.32 -1.79 -8.92
C GLU A 78 0.33 -1.32 -7.46
N ALA A 79 0.26 -2.23 -6.50
CA ALA A 79 0.33 -1.87 -5.08
C ALA A 79 1.63 -1.14 -4.73
N LEU A 80 2.78 -1.64 -5.20
CA LEU A 80 4.08 -1.00 -4.95
C LEU A 80 4.21 0.37 -5.62
N LEU A 81 3.64 0.54 -6.82
CA LEU A 81 3.56 1.83 -7.51
C LEU A 81 2.68 2.81 -6.73
N LYS A 82 1.50 2.39 -6.27
CA LYS A 82 0.62 3.23 -5.45
C LYS A 82 1.23 3.57 -4.09
N ALA A 83 1.97 2.64 -3.48
CA ALA A 83 2.68 2.87 -2.22
C ALA A 83 3.69 4.02 -2.30
N SER A 84 4.22 4.33 -3.49
CA SER A 84 5.15 5.45 -3.67
C SER A 84 4.58 6.81 -3.24
N ALA A 85 3.26 6.97 -3.30
CA ALA A 85 2.56 8.19 -2.90
C ALA A 85 2.84 8.61 -1.45
N VAL A 86 3.12 7.64 -0.57
CA VAL A 86 3.37 7.88 0.85
C VAL A 86 4.64 7.21 1.38
N GLY A 87 5.17 6.21 0.69
CA GLY A 87 6.42 5.49 1.03
C GLY A 87 7.66 5.99 0.30
N GLY A 88 7.48 6.82 -0.74
CA GLY A 88 8.55 7.42 -1.53
C GLY A 88 9.11 6.52 -2.64
N MET A 89 9.57 7.16 -3.73
CA MET A 89 10.05 6.45 -4.91
C MET A 89 11.26 5.53 -4.69
N PRO A 90 12.29 5.87 -3.88
CA PRO A 90 13.46 5.01 -3.73
C PRO A 90 13.13 3.60 -3.22
N LYS A 91 12.23 3.49 -2.23
CA LYS A 91 11.78 2.20 -1.69
C LYS A 91 10.98 1.42 -2.74
N THR A 92 10.08 2.09 -3.45
CA THR A 92 9.31 1.48 -4.55
C THR A 92 10.21 0.96 -5.67
N ILE A 93 11.25 1.71 -6.08
CA ILE A 93 12.21 1.27 -7.11
C ILE A 93 12.92 -0.01 -6.66
N ASN A 94 13.49 -0.01 -5.45
CA ASN A 94 14.19 -1.18 -4.91
C ASN A 94 13.27 -2.40 -4.81
N ALA A 95 12.02 -2.18 -4.37
CA ALA A 95 11.00 -3.22 -4.26
C ALA A 95 10.64 -3.82 -5.62
N LEU A 96 10.37 -2.98 -6.64
CA LEU A 96 10.02 -3.44 -7.99
C LEU A 96 11.18 -4.14 -8.70
N LEU A 97 12.42 -3.68 -8.52
CA LEU A 97 13.61 -4.32 -9.08
C LEU A 97 13.86 -5.70 -8.43
N SER A 98 13.70 -5.80 -7.12
CA SER A 98 13.77 -7.09 -6.42
C SER A 98 12.66 -8.04 -6.89
N LEU A 99 11.42 -7.56 -6.99
CA LEU A 99 10.29 -8.35 -7.49
C LEU A 99 10.55 -8.85 -8.92
N LYS A 100 11.03 -7.98 -9.82
CA LYS A 100 11.38 -8.33 -11.20
C LYS A 100 12.40 -9.47 -11.26
N SER A 101 13.39 -9.50 -10.37
CA SER A 101 14.43 -10.54 -10.35
C SER A 101 13.89 -11.96 -10.10
N ALA A 102 12.68 -12.09 -9.54
CA ALA A 102 12.03 -13.35 -9.25
C ALA A 102 10.75 -13.58 -10.07
N THR A 103 10.37 -12.63 -10.95
CA THR A 103 9.17 -12.74 -11.78
C THR A 103 9.52 -13.52 -13.05
N PRO A 104 8.84 -14.64 -13.35
CA PRO A 104 8.94 -15.32 -14.64
C PRO A 104 8.75 -14.36 -15.81
N GLU A 105 9.52 -14.53 -16.89
CA GLU A 105 9.50 -13.59 -18.04
C GLU A 105 8.11 -13.43 -18.64
N ASP A 106 7.36 -14.51 -18.71
CA ASP A 106 5.99 -14.57 -19.20
C ASP A 106 4.94 -13.97 -18.23
N LEU A 107 5.35 -13.51 -17.04
CA LEU A 107 4.54 -12.70 -16.08
C LEU A 107 4.97 -11.23 -16.03
N LEU A 108 5.96 -10.83 -16.84
CA LEU A 108 6.37 -9.44 -17.01
C LEU A 108 5.54 -8.78 -18.12
N ASP A 109 5.19 -7.51 -17.91
CA ASP A 109 4.64 -6.68 -18.97
C ASP A 109 5.81 -6.06 -19.76
N GLU A 110 5.69 -5.99 -21.09
CA GLU A 110 6.68 -5.32 -21.93
C GLU A 110 6.62 -3.80 -21.77
N ALA A 111 7.78 -3.15 -21.85
CA ALA A 111 7.85 -1.69 -21.81
C ALA A 111 7.39 -1.09 -23.14
N GLY A 112 6.54 -0.07 -23.09
CA GLY A 112 6.15 0.71 -24.27
C GLY A 112 5.09 0.08 -25.17
N THR A 113 4.55 -1.10 -24.84
CA THR A 113 3.38 -1.68 -25.51
C THR A 113 2.12 -1.40 -24.68
N ASP A 114 1.78 -0.11 -24.66
CA ASP A 114 0.56 0.61 -24.28
C ASP A 114 -0.68 -0.09 -23.66
N ALA A 115 -1.03 -1.32 -24.06
CA ALA A 115 -2.32 -1.92 -23.72
C ALA A 115 -2.50 -2.32 -22.24
N ALA A 116 -1.41 -2.60 -21.51
CA ALA A 116 -1.48 -3.15 -20.15
C ALA A 116 -1.15 -2.16 -19.02
N SER A 117 -0.61 -0.98 -19.33
CA SER A 117 -0.20 0.02 -18.33
C SER A 117 -1.26 1.12 -18.18
N PRO A 118 -1.99 1.17 -17.05
CA PRO A 118 -3.01 2.22 -16.86
C PRO A 118 -2.41 3.63 -16.86
N ARG A 119 -1.16 3.76 -16.38
CA ARG A 119 -0.45 5.05 -16.32
C ARG A 119 0.07 5.51 -17.67
N TYR A 120 0.41 4.59 -18.57
CA TYR A 120 0.78 4.98 -19.92
C TYR A 120 -0.43 5.62 -20.60
N LYS A 121 -1.58 4.93 -20.58
CA LYS A 121 -2.85 5.46 -21.09
C LYS A 121 -3.22 6.81 -20.49
N ASP A 122 -3.03 7.00 -19.18
CA ASP A 122 -3.30 8.29 -18.53
C ASP A 122 -2.40 9.43 -19.01
N ILE A 123 -1.18 9.14 -19.47
CA ILE A 123 -0.20 10.15 -19.92
C ILE A 123 -0.37 10.46 -21.42
N TYR A 124 -0.59 9.45 -22.25
CA TYR A 124 -0.52 9.59 -23.71
C TYR A 124 -1.89 9.59 -24.40
N ASP A 125 -2.88 8.90 -23.83
CA ASP A 125 -4.18 8.69 -24.50
C ASP A 125 -5.36 9.39 -23.80
N THR A 126 -5.18 9.82 -22.55
CA THR A 126 -6.24 10.42 -21.74
C THR A 126 -5.98 11.91 -21.54
N GLN A 127 -7.00 12.75 -21.68
CA GLN A 127 -6.83 14.17 -21.44
C GLN A 127 -6.44 14.42 -19.97
N PRO A 128 -5.41 15.25 -19.68
CA PRO A 128 -4.97 15.52 -18.31
C PRO A 128 -6.10 15.99 -17.38
N THR A 129 -7.04 16.78 -17.90
CA THR A 129 -8.20 17.26 -17.14
C THR A 129 -9.10 16.13 -16.65
N GLN A 130 -9.28 15.06 -17.44
CA GLN A 130 -10.05 13.89 -17.06
C GLN A 130 -9.35 13.08 -15.96
N VAL A 131 -8.03 12.92 -16.06
CA VAL A 131 -7.21 12.25 -15.02
C VAL A 131 -7.28 13.02 -13.71
N LEU A 132 -7.15 14.35 -13.76
CA LEU A 132 -7.24 15.21 -12.57
C LEU A 132 -8.66 15.23 -11.98
N GLN A 133 -9.71 15.20 -12.81
CA GLN A 133 -11.09 15.09 -12.34
C GLN A 133 -11.35 13.75 -11.65
N ARG A 134 -10.89 12.64 -12.22
CA ARG A 134 -10.95 11.31 -11.59
C ARG A 134 -10.21 11.32 -10.25
N GLY A 135 -9.03 11.97 -10.20
CA GLY A 135 -8.26 12.20 -8.98
C GLY A 135 -9.04 12.96 -7.90
N GLN A 136 -9.70 14.05 -8.28
CA GLN A 136 -10.51 14.87 -7.38
C GLN A 136 -11.68 14.04 -6.82
N ILE A 137 -12.41 13.31 -7.67
CA ILE A 137 -13.53 12.45 -7.25
C ILE A 137 -13.03 11.37 -6.27
N PHE A 138 -11.89 10.75 -6.56
CA PHE A 138 -11.29 9.74 -5.68
C PHE A 138 -10.86 10.35 -4.33
N PHE A 139 -10.23 11.53 -4.33
CA PHE A 139 -9.89 12.23 -3.10
C PHE A 139 -11.13 12.55 -2.26
N GLU A 140 -12.20 13.01 -2.90
CA GLU A 140 -13.47 13.31 -2.23
C GLU A 140 -14.15 12.08 -1.66
N SER A 141 -14.08 10.92 -2.33
CA SER A 141 -14.64 9.69 -1.79
C SER A 141 -13.86 9.19 -0.56
N ILE A 142 -12.54 9.35 -0.54
CA ILE A 142 -11.70 8.97 0.61
C ILE A 142 -12.02 9.84 1.85
N TYR A 143 -12.02 11.16 1.69
CA TYR A 143 -12.13 12.08 2.83
C TYR A 143 -13.56 12.59 3.10
N GLY A 144 -14.51 12.33 2.21
CA GLY A 144 -15.90 12.73 2.35
C GLY A 144 -16.08 14.22 2.66
N LYS A 145 -16.87 14.53 3.69
CA LYS A 145 -17.24 15.92 4.06
C LYS A 145 -16.05 16.82 4.41
N ILE A 146 -14.89 16.26 4.79
CA ILE A 146 -13.71 17.03 5.18
C ILE A 146 -12.70 17.23 4.04
N SER A 147 -12.94 16.68 2.85
CA SER A 147 -12.03 16.75 1.69
C SER A 147 -11.61 18.20 1.37
N ARG A 148 -12.57 19.11 1.23
CA ARG A 148 -12.31 20.54 0.95
C ARG A 148 -11.44 21.20 2.03
N ARG A 149 -11.66 20.84 3.30
CA ARG A 149 -10.86 21.36 4.41
C ARG A 149 -9.42 20.87 4.32
N ILE A 150 -9.21 19.57 4.10
CA ILE A 150 -7.86 18.97 4.01
C ILE A 150 -7.09 19.56 2.83
N MET A 151 -7.70 19.59 1.64
CA MET A 151 -7.07 20.18 0.46
C MET A 151 -6.74 21.66 0.67
N GLY A 152 -7.69 22.43 1.21
CA GLY A 152 -7.45 23.84 1.52
C GLY A 152 -6.37 24.07 2.57
N GLN A 153 -6.17 23.16 3.53
CA GLN A 153 -5.04 23.23 4.47
C GLN A 153 -3.70 23.04 3.76
N MET A 154 -3.61 22.09 2.82
CA MET A 154 -2.41 21.87 2.03
C MET A 154 -2.09 23.09 1.13
N GLU A 155 -3.09 23.64 0.45
CA GLU A 155 -2.96 24.82 -0.40
C GLU A 155 -2.55 26.09 0.38
N ARG A 156 -2.96 26.20 1.65
CA ARG A 156 -2.62 27.34 2.54
C ARG A 156 -1.47 27.05 3.51
N SER A 157 -0.67 26.02 3.25
CA SER A 157 0.43 25.59 4.13
C SER A 157 1.64 26.54 4.15
N GLY A 158 1.62 27.61 3.35
CA GLY A 158 2.80 28.43 3.04
C GLY A 158 3.64 27.88 1.87
N ALA A 159 3.35 26.65 1.43
CA ALA A 159 3.85 26.03 0.21
C ALA A 159 2.67 25.54 -0.63
N PRO A 160 2.05 26.39 -1.48
CA PRO A 160 0.81 26.05 -2.18
C PRO A 160 0.95 24.82 -3.10
N ASP A 161 2.18 24.56 -3.57
CA ASP A 161 2.54 23.38 -4.36
C ASP A 161 2.24 22.06 -3.65
N LEU A 162 2.13 22.05 -2.31
CA LEU A 162 1.69 20.86 -1.56
C LEU A 162 0.29 20.40 -2.00
N GLY A 163 -0.64 21.34 -2.23
CA GLY A 163 -1.96 21.02 -2.75
C GLY A 163 -1.90 20.52 -4.20
N LEU A 164 -1.03 21.11 -5.03
CA LEU A 164 -0.84 20.68 -6.42
C LEU A 164 -0.24 19.27 -6.50
N LEU A 165 0.77 18.97 -5.69
CA LEU A 165 1.37 17.64 -5.59
C LEU A 165 0.35 16.60 -5.12
N ALA A 166 -0.52 16.95 -4.16
CA ALA A 166 -1.62 16.07 -3.76
C ALA A 166 -2.55 15.79 -4.94
N ARG A 167 -2.98 16.82 -5.70
CA ARG A 167 -3.85 16.65 -6.88
C ARG A 167 -3.22 15.75 -7.95
N LEU A 168 -1.93 15.94 -8.25
CA LEU A 168 -1.19 15.10 -9.19
C LEU A 168 -1.10 13.65 -8.71
N THR A 169 -0.79 13.46 -7.43
CA THR A 169 -0.68 12.12 -6.81
C THR A 169 -2.02 11.39 -6.86
N TYR A 170 -3.11 12.06 -6.47
CA TYR A 170 -4.44 11.46 -6.53
C TYR A 170 -4.89 11.19 -7.96
N GLY A 171 -4.60 12.09 -8.91
CA GLY A 171 -4.89 11.91 -10.33
C GLY A 171 -4.16 10.73 -10.96
N TYR A 172 -2.83 10.82 -11.04
CA TYR A 172 -2.00 9.91 -11.84
C TYR A 172 -1.52 8.66 -11.10
N VAL A 173 -1.50 8.66 -9.76
CA VAL A 173 -0.98 7.53 -8.98
C VAL A 173 -2.10 6.71 -8.37
N LEU A 174 -3.06 7.34 -7.69
CA LEU A 174 -4.00 6.63 -6.81
C LEU A 174 -5.36 6.32 -7.45
N SER A 175 -5.92 7.23 -8.26
CA SER A 175 -7.33 7.14 -8.69
C SER A 175 -7.62 6.15 -9.82
N ASN A 176 -6.61 5.68 -10.55
CA ASN A 176 -6.83 4.56 -11.47
C ASN A 176 -7.12 3.30 -10.64
N THR A 177 -8.27 2.66 -10.87
CA THR A 177 -8.72 1.51 -10.08
C THR A 177 -8.94 0.26 -10.92
N ASP A 178 -8.30 0.18 -12.09
CA ASP A 178 -8.47 -0.92 -13.05
C ASP A 178 -7.92 -2.25 -12.50
N LEU A 179 -6.83 -2.19 -11.72
CA LEU A 179 -6.18 -3.37 -11.12
C LEU A 179 -6.47 -3.55 -9.62
N LEU A 180 -6.58 -2.44 -8.89
CA LEU A 180 -6.88 -2.40 -7.46
C LEU A 180 -8.09 -1.51 -7.22
N THR A 181 -9.09 -2.03 -6.51
CA THR A 181 -10.32 -1.29 -6.18
C THR A 181 -10.04 -0.06 -5.31
N PRO A 182 -11.03 0.84 -5.10
CA PRO A 182 -10.88 1.94 -4.15
C PRO A 182 -10.52 1.49 -2.72
N ALA A 183 -11.16 0.43 -2.22
CA ALA A 183 -10.83 -0.17 -0.93
C ALA A 183 -9.40 -0.72 -0.91
N GLU A 184 -9.00 -1.49 -1.92
CA GLU A 184 -7.65 -2.07 -2.01
C GLU A 184 -6.56 -1.01 -2.10
N THR A 185 -6.82 0.08 -2.83
CA THR A 185 -5.95 1.25 -2.88
C THR A 185 -5.76 1.86 -1.49
N SER A 186 -6.83 1.93 -0.70
CA SER A 186 -6.75 2.39 0.69
C SER A 186 -5.97 1.40 1.57
N PHE A 187 -6.11 0.09 1.36
CA PHE A 187 -5.30 -0.93 2.06
C PHE A 187 -3.80 -0.77 1.79
N VAL A 188 -3.41 -0.45 0.55
CA VAL A 188 -2.01 -0.13 0.20
C VAL A 188 -1.50 1.07 0.99
N LEU A 189 -2.30 2.13 1.12
CA LEU A 189 -1.91 3.32 1.87
C LEU A 189 -1.83 3.05 3.37
N ILE A 190 -2.75 2.27 3.93
CA ILE A 190 -2.69 1.79 5.32
C ILE A 190 -1.41 0.98 5.55
N ALA A 191 -1.14 0.01 4.67
CA ALA A 191 0.04 -0.86 4.73
C ALA A 191 1.37 -0.10 4.60
N SER A 192 1.36 1.04 3.92
CA SER A 192 2.52 1.92 3.75
C SER A 192 2.71 2.91 4.90
N LEU A 193 1.62 3.40 5.51
CA LEU A 193 1.66 4.46 6.54
C LEU A 193 1.95 3.92 7.94
N ILE A 194 1.42 2.75 8.30
CA ILE A 194 1.64 2.15 9.64
C ILE A 194 3.14 1.95 9.94
N PRO A 195 3.98 1.41 9.03
CA PRO A 195 5.41 1.19 9.31
C PRO A 195 6.22 2.47 9.49
N GLN A 196 5.73 3.60 8.97
CA GLN A 196 6.48 4.86 8.94
C GLN A 196 6.30 5.71 10.21
N ASP A 197 5.37 5.34 11.09
CA ASP A 197 4.99 6.10 12.29
C ASP A 197 4.96 7.62 12.05
N VAL A 198 4.25 8.07 11.02
CA VAL A 198 4.10 9.50 10.70
C VAL A 198 3.17 10.24 11.69
N SER A 199 3.07 9.75 12.93
CA SER A 199 2.36 10.45 14.00
C SER A 199 3.15 11.71 14.38
N THR A 200 2.51 12.86 14.26
CA THR A 200 3.17 14.13 14.60
C THR A 200 3.19 14.30 16.12
N LEU A 201 4.38 14.49 16.68
CA LEU A 201 4.55 14.87 18.09
C LEU A 201 4.20 16.34 18.36
N LEU A 202 3.75 17.08 17.36
CA LEU A 202 3.71 18.54 17.41
C LEU A 202 2.51 19.11 18.19
N HIS A 203 1.53 18.29 18.55
CA HIS A 203 0.38 18.71 19.37
C HIS A 203 -0.03 17.58 20.30
N SER A 204 -0.69 17.90 21.43
CA SER A 204 -1.18 16.95 22.44
C SER A 204 -2.14 15.86 21.92
N SER A 205 -2.42 15.83 20.61
CA SER A 205 -3.18 14.80 19.93
C SER A 205 -2.22 13.87 19.19
N LYS A 206 -1.96 12.72 19.81
CA LYS A 206 -1.15 11.60 19.28
C LYS A 206 -1.90 10.88 18.16
N VAL A 207 -2.18 11.58 17.05
CA VAL A 207 -2.99 11.06 15.95
C VAL A 207 -2.22 11.16 14.65
N ASN A 208 -2.25 10.09 13.85
CA ASN A 208 -1.80 10.09 12.45
C ASN A 208 -2.99 10.45 11.55
N PRO A 209 -3.16 11.73 11.14
CA PRO A 209 -4.33 12.16 10.36
C PRO A 209 -4.35 11.53 8.96
N GLN A 210 -3.18 11.22 8.38
CA GLN A 210 -3.09 10.53 7.09
C GLN A 210 -3.67 9.12 7.20
N LEU A 211 -3.26 8.34 8.21
CA LEU A 211 -3.75 6.98 8.44
C LEU A 211 -5.27 6.96 8.69
N LYS A 212 -5.79 7.86 9.53
CA LYS A 212 -7.23 7.96 9.79
C LYS A 212 -8.05 8.20 8.52
N GLY A 213 -7.56 9.08 7.65
CA GLY A 213 -8.20 9.34 6.36
C GLY A 213 -8.33 8.08 5.50
N HIS A 214 -7.28 7.26 5.44
CA HIS A 214 -7.28 6.04 4.62
C HIS A 214 -8.01 4.87 5.27
N LEU A 215 -8.05 4.77 6.61
CA LEU A 215 -8.93 3.81 7.30
C LEU A 215 -10.39 4.08 6.97
N ARG A 216 -10.83 5.35 7.05
CA ARG A 216 -12.19 5.73 6.66
C ARG A 216 -12.41 5.62 5.15
N GLY A 217 -11.39 5.96 4.37
CA GLY A 217 -11.39 5.86 2.92
C GLY A 217 -11.60 4.43 2.43
N ALA A 218 -11.04 3.43 3.12
CA ALA A 218 -11.29 2.03 2.81
C ALA A 218 -12.78 1.67 2.97
N LEU A 219 -13.43 2.13 4.05
CA LEU A 219 -14.87 1.95 4.24
C LEU A 219 -15.69 2.64 3.14
N ASN A 220 -15.37 3.90 2.84
CA ASN A 220 -16.04 4.64 1.76
C ASN A 220 -15.80 4.00 0.38
N GLY A 221 -14.69 3.27 0.22
CA GLY A 221 -14.33 2.48 -0.95
C GLY A 221 -14.97 1.09 -1.03
N GLY A 222 -15.82 0.73 -0.05
CA GLY A 222 -16.61 -0.50 -0.05
C GLY A 222 -16.12 -1.60 0.89
N ALA A 223 -15.07 -1.38 1.67
CA ALA A 223 -14.63 -2.35 2.68
C ALA A 223 -15.55 -2.35 3.91
N SER A 224 -15.68 -3.51 4.56
CA SER A 224 -16.23 -3.63 5.90
C SER A 224 -15.22 -3.21 6.97
N GLU A 225 -15.70 -2.90 8.18
CA GLU A 225 -14.81 -2.63 9.32
C GLU A 225 -13.90 -3.81 9.65
N ASP A 226 -14.42 -5.02 9.55
CA ASP A 226 -13.67 -6.25 9.85
C ASP A 226 -12.52 -6.46 8.86
N GLU A 227 -12.73 -6.16 7.57
CA GLU A 227 -11.66 -6.20 6.57
C GLU A 227 -10.59 -5.14 6.86
N VAL A 228 -10.98 -3.91 7.19
CA VAL A 228 -10.02 -2.84 7.54
C VAL A 228 -9.19 -3.20 8.77
N ARG A 229 -9.83 -3.79 9.79
CA ARG A 229 -9.15 -4.30 10.99
C ARG A 229 -8.20 -5.44 10.65
N ALA A 230 -8.63 -6.41 9.84
CA ALA A 230 -7.78 -7.53 9.41
C ALA A 230 -6.52 -7.06 8.66
N VAL A 231 -6.66 -6.08 7.75
CA VAL A 231 -5.52 -5.47 7.05
C VAL A 231 -4.58 -4.79 8.05
N ARG A 232 -5.11 -3.95 8.95
CA ARG A 232 -4.31 -3.28 9.99
C ARG A 232 -3.54 -4.28 10.85
N ASP A 233 -4.19 -5.37 11.27
CA ASP A 233 -3.58 -6.37 12.15
C ASP A 233 -2.42 -7.12 11.47
N ILE A 234 -2.55 -7.45 10.18
CA ILE A 234 -1.45 -8.04 9.40
C ILE A 234 -0.25 -7.09 9.35
N VAL A 235 -0.51 -5.82 9.04
CA VAL A 235 0.55 -4.81 8.90
C VAL A 235 1.28 -4.65 10.24
N ILE A 236 0.55 -4.59 11.36
CA ILE A 236 1.14 -4.53 12.71
C ILE A 236 1.98 -5.79 12.99
N LYS A 237 1.48 -7.00 12.72
CA LYS A 237 2.23 -8.25 12.93
C LYS A 237 3.55 -8.28 12.16
N ILE A 238 3.56 -7.79 10.91
CA ILE A 238 4.79 -7.71 10.11
C ILE A 238 5.76 -6.68 10.72
N CYS A 239 5.26 -5.52 11.14
CA CYS A 239 6.08 -4.51 11.81
C CYS A 239 6.69 -5.05 13.11
N GLU A 240 5.91 -5.72 13.95
CA GLU A 240 6.40 -6.35 15.18
C GLU A 240 7.45 -7.44 14.89
N ALA A 241 7.22 -8.27 13.86
CA ALA A 241 8.20 -9.25 13.41
C ALA A 241 9.49 -8.61 12.87
N SER A 242 9.43 -7.36 12.40
CA SER A 242 10.61 -6.56 12.04
C SER A 242 11.33 -5.94 13.25
N GLY A 243 10.82 -6.15 14.46
CA GLY A 243 11.33 -5.59 15.71
C GLY A 243 10.75 -4.22 16.08
N MET A 244 9.72 -3.72 15.37
CA MET A 244 9.04 -2.50 15.79
C MET A 244 8.28 -2.75 17.10
N LYS A 245 8.34 -1.77 18.01
CA LYS A 245 7.67 -1.84 19.31
C LYS A 245 6.98 -0.53 19.67
N ARG A 246 6.15 -0.55 20.71
CA ARG A 246 5.70 0.70 21.35
C ARG A 246 6.93 1.41 21.94
N LEU A 247 7.15 2.66 21.53
CA LEU A 247 8.21 3.50 22.11
C LEU A 247 7.69 4.18 23.38
N GLU A 248 8.59 4.35 24.35
CA GLU A 248 8.32 5.17 25.54
C GLU A 248 8.07 6.62 25.13
N GLU A 249 7.27 7.34 25.93
CA GLU A 249 6.85 8.71 25.61
C GLU A 249 8.03 9.68 25.52
N ASN A 250 9.07 9.45 26.32
CA ASN A 250 10.32 10.21 26.37
C ASN A 250 11.43 9.63 25.46
N ALA A 251 11.15 8.59 24.67
CA ALA A 251 12.17 7.97 23.81
C ALA A 251 12.63 8.94 22.71
N ILE A 252 13.90 9.34 22.75
CA ILE A 252 14.51 10.25 21.77
C ILE A 252 14.51 9.62 20.36
N GLY A 253 14.71 8.30 20.28
CA GLY A 253 14.67 7.53 19.04
C GLY A 253 14.25 6.09 19.31
N GLY A 254 14.13 5.30 18.25
CA GLY A 254 13.76 3.90 18.34
C GLY A 254 13.12 3.39 17.07
N TRP A 255 12.99 2.07 16.98
CA TRP A 255 12.29 1.40 15.90
C TRP A 255 10.90 1.00 16.41
N GLY A 256 9.87 1.75 16.03
CA GLY A 256 8.57 1.58 16.67
C GLY A 256 7.59 2.72 16.50
N TRP A 257 6.49 2.65 17.25
CA TRP A 257 5.41 3.65 17.22
C TRP A 257 5.39 4.50 18.49
N ARG A 258 5.19 5.81 18.32
CA ARG A 258 5.05 6.83 19.39
C ARG A 258 3.63 7.06 19.86
N SER A 259 2.66 6.73 19.01
CA SER A 259 1.22 6.70 19.34
C SER A 259 0.61 5.32 19.09
N GLU A 260 -0.55 5.04 19.68
CA GLU A 260 -1.29 3.84 19.29
C GLU A 260 -1.63 3.93 17.80
N VAL A 261 -1.42 2.84 17.06
CA VAL A 261 -1.78 2.80 15.65
C VAL A 261 -3.29 2.99 15.54
N ALA A 262 -3.72 4.04 14.85
CA ALA A 262 -5.14 4.40 14.76
C ALA A 262 -6.01 3.19 14.33
N SER A 263 -7.20 3.07 14.93
CA SER A 263 -8.25 2.16 14.49
C SER A 263 -9.24 2.87 13.56
N VAL A 264 -10.04 2.07 12.86
CA VAL A 264 -11.26 2.53 12.17
C VAL A 264 -12.26 3.12 13.15
#